data_AF-K9PQM3-F1
#
_entry.id   AF-K9PQM3-F1
#
_cell.length_a   1.000
_cell.length_b   1.000
_cell.length_c   1.000
_cell.angle_alpha   90.00
_cell.angle_beta   90.00
_cell.angle_gamma   90.00
#
_symmetry.space_group_name_H-M   'P 1'
#
loop_
_entity.id
_entity.type
_entity.pdbx_description
1 polymer ?
#
loop_
_entity_poly.entity_id
_entity_poly.type
_entity_poly.pdbx_seq_one_letter_code
_entity_poly.pdbx_strand_id
1 'polypeptide(L)' 'MQIIAIKRGQTLEILENLDIPDGQVVRIEIIDAQINQEQGKFGDNLEEFRRQHNIAELDIDVDAIFGDVRDKSPGREVNL' A
#
# COMPACT_ATOMS: atom_id res chain seq x y z
N MET A 1 -18.12 19.06 -8.04
CA MET A 1 -19.29 18.27 -8.45
C MET A 1 -18.85 16.82 -8.53
N GLN A 2 -19.60 15.88 -7.96
CA GLN A 2 -19.29 14.45 -8.03
C GLN A 2 -20.24 13.82 -9.04
N ILE A 3 -19.68 13.39 -10.17
CA ILE A 3 -20.42 12.82 -11.30
C ILE A 3 -20.24 11.31 -11.24
N ILE A 4 -21.32 10.55 -11.36
CA ILE A 4 -21.26 9.09 -11.37
C ILE A 4 -21.33 8.60 -12.83
N ALA A 5 -20.32 7.82 -13.23
CA ALA A 5 -20.26 7.19 -14.53
C ALA A 5 -20.19 5.66 -14.40
N ILE A 6 -20.86 4.94 -15.31
CA ILE A 6 -20.80 3.47 -15.40
C ILE A 6 -19.83 3.08 -16.52
N LYS A 7 -18.90 2.18 -16.22
CA LYS A 7 -18.01 1.58 -17.22
C LYS A 7 -18.73 0.47 -17.99
N ARG A 8 -18.84 0.60 -19.31
CA ARG A 8 -19.31 -0.47 -20.22
C ARG A 8 -18.27 -0.73 -21.30
N GLY A 9 -17.62 -1.89 -21.22
CA GLY A 9 -16.53 -2.24 -22.14
C GLY A 9 -15.39 -1.24 -22.03
N GLN A 10 -15.11 -0.52 -23.11
CA GLN A 10 -14.08 0.53 -23.21
C GLN A 10 -14.65 1.95 -23.04
N THR A 11 -15.94 2.11 -22.73
CA THR A 11 -16.63 3.40 -22.67
C THR A 11 -17.09 3.70 -21.23
N LEU A 12 -17.12 4.98 -20.87
CA LEU A 12 -17.75 5.50 -19.65
C LEU A 12 -19.06 6.18 -20.04
N GLU A 13 -20.17 5.76 -19.41
CA GLU A 13 -21.50 6.35 -19.61
C GLU A 13 -21.89 7.17 -18.39
N ILE A 14 -22.24 8.45 -18.59
CA ILE A 14 -22.72 9.35 -17.54
C ILE A 14 -24.25 9.34 -17.59
N LEU A 15 -24.91 9.09 -16.46
CA LEU A 15 -26.37 8.93 -16.36
C LEU A 15 -27.11 10.22 -15.99
N GLU A 16 -26.37 11.31 -15.77
CA GLU A 16 -26.87 12.61 -15.33
C GLU A 16 -26.73 13.67 -16.45
N ASN A 17 -27.71 14.59 -16.52
CA ASN A 17 -27.62 15.74 -17.44
C ASN A 17 -26.60 16.74 -16.89
N LEU A 18 -25.51 16.92 -17.62
CA LEU A 18 -24.48 17.91 -17.30
C LEU A 18 -24.76 19.20 -18.08
N ASP A 19 -25.02 20.29 -17.36
CA ASP A 19 -25.15 21.63 -17.94
C ASP A 19 -23.76 22.22 -18.20
N ILE A 20 -23.14 21.80 -19.30
CA ILE A 20 -21.79 22.24 -19.71
C ILE A 20 -21.92 23.00 -21.04
N PRO A 21 -21.52 24.28 -21.11
CA PRO A 21 -21.58 25.07 -22.35
C PRO A 21 -20.71 24.48 -23.47
N ASP A 22 -21.17 24.69 -24.70
CA ASP A 22 -20.47 24.29 -25.91
C ASP A 22 -19.02 24.85 -25.95
N GLY A 23 -18.08 23.96 -26.25
CA GLY A 23 -16.65 24.28 -26.33
C GLY A 23 -15.87 24.19 -25.02
N GLN A 24 -16.50 23.85 -23.89
CA GLN A 24 -15.79 23.70 -22.62
C GLN A 24 -15.03 22.36 -22.53
N VAL A 25 -13.75 22.43 -22.15
CA VAL A 25 -12.90 21.25 -21.95
C VAL A 25 -13.25 20.57 -20.62
N VAL A 26 -13.60 19.30 -20.68
CA VAL A 26 -13.86 18.45 -19.50
C VAL A 26 -12.66 17.52 -19.27
N ARG A 27 -12.02 17.62 -18.11
CA ARG A 27 -10.92 16.74 -17.70
C ARG A 27 -11.47 15.65 -16.78
N ILE A 28 -11.35 14.39 -17.21
CA ILE A 28 -11.72 13.22 -16.41
C ILE A 28 -10.45 12.64 -15.79
N GLU A 29 -10.45 12.48 -14.47
CA GLU A 29 -9.36 11.84 -13.74
C GLU A 29 -9.90 10.60 -13.03
N ILE A 30 -9.32 9.44 -13.35
CA ILE A 30 -9.62 8.19 -12.65
C ILE A 30 -8.65 8.13 -11.48
N ILE A 31 -9.14 8.47 -10.29
CA ILE A 31 -8.39 8.31 -9.06
C ILE A 31 -8.51 6.84 -8.68
N ASP A 32 -7.43 6.09 -8.90
CA ASP A 32 -7.35 4.71 -8.45
C ASP A 32 -7.28 4.70 -6.91
N ALA A 33 -8.45 4.58 -6.28
CA ALA A 33 -8.57 4.61 -4.83
C ALA A 33 -7.90 3.39 -4.15
N GLN A 34 -7.53 2.34 -4.91
CA GLN A 34 -6.97 1.11 -4.34
C GLN A 34 -5.44 1.10 -4.31
N ILE A 35 -4.74 1.77 -5.23
CA ILE A 35 -3.26 1.75 -5.23
C ILE A 35 -2.65 2.54 -4.06
N ASN A 36 -3.39 3.46 -3.43
CA ASN A 36 -2.89 4.29 -2.32
C ASN A 36 -3.30 3.86 -0.91
N GLN A 37 -4.10 2.81 -0.72
CA GLN A 37 -4.53 2.43 0.64
C GLN A 37 -3.67 1.38 1.33
N GLU A 38 -2.76 0.71 0.62
CA GLU A 38 -1.94 -0.38 1.18
C GLU A 38 -0.44 -0.21 0.92
N GLN A 39 -0.02 0.68 0.02
CA GLN A 39 1.39 1.05 -0.12
C GLN A 39 1.78 2.03 0.99
N GLY A 40 2.35 1.50 2.07
CA GLY A 40 2.88 2.27 3.19
C GLY A 40 2.49 1.72 4.57
N LYS A 41 1.38 0.98 4.66
CA LYS A 41 0.87 0.47 5.95
C LYS A 41 1.58 -0.78 6.47
N PHE A 42 2.49 -1.39 5.68
CA PHE A 42 3.23 -2.56 6.15
C PHE A 42 4.05 -2.25 7.40
N GLY A 43 4.73 -1.09 7.42
CA GLY A 43 5.51 -0.64 8.57
C GLY A 43 4.64 -0.41 9.81
N ASP A 44 3.51 0.29 9.63
CA ASP A 44 2.56 0.57 10.71
C ASP A 44 1.94 -0.71 11.28
N ASN A 45 1.52 -1.64 10.40
CA ASN A 45 0.96 -2.92 10.80
C ASN A 45 2.00 -3.81 11.52
N LEU A 46 3.26 -3.77 11.06
CA LEU A 46 4.36 -4.49 11.71
C LEU A 46 4.69 -3.90 13.09
N GLU A 47 4.65 -2.57 13.24
CA GLU A 47 4.83 -1.90 14.52
C GLU A 47 3.70 -2.24 15.49
N GLU A 48 2.45 -2.22 15.02
CA GLU A 48 1.28 -2.60 15.82
C GLU A 48 1.37 -4.06 16.30
N PHE A 49 1.72 -4.99 15.41
CA PHE A 49 1.95 -6.39 15.75
C PHE A 49 3.03 -6.56 16.84
N ARG A 50 4.16 -5.84 16.71
CA ARG A 50 5.25 -5.88 17.70
C ARG A 50 4.81 -5.35 19.07
N ARG A 51 3.99 -4.30 19.10
CA ARG A 51 3.42 -3.76 20.35
C ARG A 51 2.42 -4.71 20.99
N GLN A 52 1.50 -5.29 20.22
CA GLN A 52 0.48 -6.22 20.73
C GLN A 52 1.09 -7.46 21.38
N HIS A 53 2.17 -7.99 20.80
CA HIS A 53 2.85 -9.18 21.30
C HIS A 53 4.02 -8.86 22.23
N ASN A 54 4.19 -7.59 22.59
CA ASN A 54 5.24 -7.09 23.47
C ASN A 54 6.64 -7.62 23.11
N ILE A 55 6.93 -7.71 21.81
CA ILE A 55 8.13 -8.41 21.31
C ILE A 55 9.41 -7.75 21.82
N ALA A 56 9.38 -6.45 22.10
CA ALA A 56 10.52 -5.72 22.67
C ALA A 56 10.84 -6.11 24.12
N GLU A 57 9.87 -6.65 24.87
CA GLU A 57 10.07 -7.19 26.22
C GLU A 57 10.34 -8.70 26.22
N LEU A 58 10.21 -9.36 25.07
CA LEU A 58 10.64 -10.73 24.91
C LEU A 58 12.18 -10.72 24.81
N ASP A 59 12.85 -11.33 25.78
CA ASP A 59 14.31 -11.54 25.81
C ASP A 59 14.72 -12.58 24.75
N ILE A 60 14.45 -12.27 23.48
CA ILE A 60 14.73 -13.13 22.34
C ILE A 60 16.15 -12.83 21.88
N ASP A 61 17.06 -13.74 22.21
CA ASP A 61 18.40 -13.73 21.62
C ASP A 61 18.29 -14.16 20.14
N VAL A 62 18.19 -13.17 19.28
CA VAL A 62 17.96 -13.32 17.84
C VAL A 62 19.10 -14.10 17.17
N ASP A 63 20.32 -13.97 17.70
CA ASP A 63 21.51 -14.65 17.20
C ASP A 63 21.56 -16.11 17.65
N ALA A 64 21.10 -16.43 18.86
CA ALA A 64 20.96 -17.80 19.33
C ALA A 64 19.86 -18.57 18.59
N ILE A 65 18.73 -17.92 18.25
CA ILE A 65 17.60 -18.58 17.58
C ILE A 65 17.80 -18.68 16.06
N PHE A 66 18.27 -17.61 15.41
CA PHE A 66 18.33 -17.53 13.95
C PHE A 66 19.75 -17.60 13.37
N GLY A 67 20.78 -17.73 14.20
CA GLY A 67 22.18 -17.79 13.75
C GLY A 67 22.47 -18.90 12.75
N ASP A 68 21.72 -20.02 12.80
CA ASP A 68 21.89 -21.12 11.86
C ASP A 68 21.15 -20.92 10.52
N VAL A 69 20.16 -20.02 10.49
CA VAL A 69 19.38 -19.68 9.28
C VAL A 69 20.07 -18.58 8.46
N ARG A 70 20.98 -17.82 9.07
CA ARG A 70 21.74 -16.76 8.39
C ARG A 70 22.73 -17.37 7.40
N ASP A 71 22.92 -16.68 6.28
CA ASP A 71 23.89 -17.04 5.24
C ASP A 71 25.31 -16.97 5.81
N LYS A 72 25.97 -18.13 5.95
CA LYS A 72 27.34 -18.26 6.47
C LYS A 72 28.40 -18.28 5.37
N SER A 73 28.01 -17.92 4.14
CA SER A 73 28.91 -17.91 2.99
C SER A 73 30.05 -16.90 3.23
N PRO A 74 31.30 -17.27 2.94
CA PRO A 74 32.46 -16.38 3.14
C PRO A 74 32.30 -15.09 2.31
N GLY A 75 32.64 -13.95 2.92
CA GLY A 75 32.51 -12.62 2.30
C GLY A 75 31.21 -11.86 2.61
N ARG A 76 30.32 -12.43 3.42
CA ARG A 76 29.09 -11.78 3.91
C ARG A 76 29.07 -11.57 5.44
N GLU A 77 30.27 -11.40 6.01
CA GLU A 77 30.45 -11.16 7.43
C GLU A 77 29.89 -9.77 7.80
N VAL A 78 28.87 -9.74 8.65
CA VAL A 78 28.34 -8.50 9.22
C VAL A 78 29.18 -8.14 10.44
N ASN A 79 29.97 -7.07 10.35
CA ASN A 79 30.53 -6.42 11.53
C ASN A 79 29.43 -5.53 12.13
N LEU A 80 28.90 -5.95 13.27
CA LEU A 80 27.97 -5.17 14.10
C LEU A 80 28.73 -4.14 14.93
#